data_AF-A0A3Q2FWJ2-F1
#
_entry.id   AF-A0A3Q2FWJ2-F1
#
_cell.length_a   1.000
_cell.length_b   1.000
_cell.length_c   1.000
_cell.angle_alpha   90.00
_cell.angle_beta   90.00
_cell.angle_gamma   90.00
#
_symmetry.space_group_name_H-M   'P 1'
#
loop_
_entity.id
_entity.type
_entity.pdbx_description
1 polymer ?
#
loop_
_entity_poly.entity_id
_entity_poly.type
_entity_poly.pdbx_seq_one_letter_code
_entity_poly.pdbx_strand_id
1 'polypeptide(L)'
;MVKNEPEKSSDRPDNTAFTQQRLPAWQPILSAGIVIPGFVLIGLAFIGVGVALFITSRDIQVLELDYTGVESSNPCSKCTDPNVRKCICTIVFSLDTLFKGPVFMYYGLTNYFQNQRRYGVSRDDNQLYGDLDYFKSPGSDCAPFDYDSNDRPIVPCGALANSMFNDFFYNFHYPVVSFNGRKKVVLSNVSWMGGKNDFLGIAYLVVGSLCIVMSIVMLIVYAKFKFPEDD
;
A
#
# COMPACT_ATOMS: atom_id res chain seq x y z
N MET A 1 -21.02 24.52 -63.27
CA MET A 1 -20.44 25.84 -62.95
C MET A 1 -19.47 25.64 -61.81
N VAL A 2 -18.18 25.48 -62.13
CA VAL A 2 -17.10 25.43 -61.13
C VAL A 2 -16.91 26.86 -60.65
N LYS A 3 -17.20 27.12 -59.37
CA LYS A 3 -17.02 28.45 -58.78
C LYS A 3 -15.52 28.63 -58.57
N ASN A 4 -14.87 29.46 -59.39
CA ASN A 4 -13.48 29.84 -59.20
C ASN A 4 -13.32 30.49 -57.81
N GLU A 5 -12.41 29.96 -56.99
CA GLU A 5 -12.05 30.59 -55.72
C GLU A 5 -11.30 31.90 -55.99
N PRO A 6 -11.65 33.02 -55.33
CA PRO A 6 -10.97 34.30 -55.53
C PRO A 6 -9.54 34.26 -54.96
N GLU A 7 -8.64 35.03 -55.58
CA GLU A 7 -7.23 35.17 -55.18
C GLU A 7 -7.06 35.45 -53.67
N LYS A 8 -6.10 34.75 -53.06
CA LYS A 8 -5.89 34.71 -51.61
C LYS A 8 -5.18 36.00 -51.15
N SER A 9 -5.89 36.91 -50.46
CA SER A 9 -5.29 38.12 -49.88
C SER A 9 -4.27 37.76 -48.79
N SER A 10 -3.11 38.43 -48.76
CA SER A 10 -1.99 38.16 -47.83
C SER A 10 -2.37 38.25 -46.35
N ASP A 11 -3.35 39.09 -45.99
CA ASP A 11 -3.78 39.30 -44.60
C ASP A 11 -4.93 38.37 -44.18
N ARG A 12 -5.29 37.38 -45.00
CA ARG A 12 -6.36 36.44 -44.64
C ARG A 12 -5.82 35.42 -43.62
N PRO A 13 -6.47 35.28 -42.45
CA PRO A 13 -6.09 34.26 -41.49
C PRO A 13 -6.18 32.86 -42.12
N ASP A 14 -5.26 31.98 -41.71
CA ASP A 14 -5.24 30.60 -42.19
C ASP A 14 -6.56 29.89 -41.91
N ASN A 15 -7.12 29.24 -42.95
CA ASN A 15 -8.38 28.51 -42.89
C ASN A 15 -8.14 27.02 -42.65
N THR A 16 -7.38 26.68 -41.60
CA THR A 16 -7.18 25.28 -41.17
C THR A 16 -8.16 24.93 -40.05
N ALA A 17 -8.49 23.64 -39.87
CA ALA A 17 -9.37 23.19 -38.79
C ALA A 17 -8.84 23.56 -37.39
N PHE A 18 -7.51 23.65 -37.23
CA PHE A 18 -6.85 24.08 -36.01
C PHE A 18 -7.02 25.60 -35.79
N THR A 19 -6.64 26.42 -36.77
CA THR A 19 -6.70 27.89 -36.65
C THR A 19 -8.12 28.44 -36.57
N GLN A 20 -9.11 27.70 -37.09
CA GLN A 20 -10.53 28.04 -37.03
C GLN A 20 -11.27 27.37 -35.87
N GLN A 21 -10.57 26.58 -35.04
CA GLN A 21 -11.13 25.85 -33.89
C GLN A 21 -12.30 24.91 -34.25
N ARG A 22 -12.19 24.25 -35.40
CA ARG A 22 -13.19 23.28 -35.92
C ARG A 22 -12.65 21.84 -35.93
N LEU A 23 -11.75 21.54 -35.00
CA LEU A 23 -11.30 20.16 -34.82
C LEU A 23 -12.49 19.29 -34.39
N PRO A 24 -12.60 18.05 -34.92
CA PRO A 24 -13.63 17.13 -34.47
C PRO A 24 -13.42 16.86 -32.98
N ALA A 25 -14.44 17.19 -32.18
CA ALA A 25 -14.41 17.03 -30.74
C ALA A 25 -15.59 16.17 -30.30
N TRP A 26 -15.34 15.25 -29.36
CA TRP A 26 -16.41 14.56 -28.65
C TRP A 26 -16.91 15.47 -27.52
N GLN A 27 -18.18 15.86 -27.59
CA GLN A 27 -18.82 16.75 -26.62
C GLN A 27 -19.93 16.02 -25.87
N PRO A 28 -19.60 15.14 -24.91
CA PRO A 28 -20.60 14.40 -24.15
C PRO A 28 -21.37 15.34 -23.22
N ILE A 29 -22.69 15.40 -23.40
CA ILE A 29 -23.58 16.12 -22.51
C ILE A 29 -24.08 15.10 -21.47
N LEU A 30 -23.66 15.29 -20.22
CA LEU A 30 -24.04 14.44 -19.09
C LEU A 30 -25.50 14.70 -18.70
N SER A 31 -26.42 14.05 -19.42
CA SER A 31 -27.86 14.08 -19.11
C SER A 31 -28.22 13.03 -18.05
N ALA A 32 -29.27 13.30 -17.28
CA ALA A 32 -29.81 12.37 -16.28
C ALA A 32 -30.11 10.98 -16.85
N GLY A 33 -30.54 10.90 -18.12
CA GLY A 33 -30.80 9.63 -18.81
C GLY A 33 -29.56 8.76 -19.07
N ILE A 34 -28.36 9.35 -19.04
CA ILE A 34 -27.08 8.62 -19.18
C ILE A 34 -26.46 8.39 -17.79
N VAL A 35 -26.49 9.40 -16.93
CA VAL A 35 -25.83 9.38 -15.63
C VAL A 35 -26.50 8.39 -14.67
N ILE A 36 -27.84 8.40 -14.56
CA ILE A 36 -28.57 7.56 -13.58
C ILE A 36 -28.31 6.06 -13.83
N PRO A 37 -28.48 5.52 -15.06
CA PRO A 37 -28.14 4.12 -15.33
C PRO A 37 -26.66 3.81 -15.13
N GLY A 38 -25.77 4.75 -15.48
CA GLY A 38 -24.32 4.59 -15.27
C GLY A 38 -23.97 4.37 -13.80
N PHE A 39 -24.52 5.20 -12.90
CA PHE A 39 -24.31 5.05 -11.45
C PHE A 39 -24.86 3.73 -10.90
N VAL A 40 -26.02 3.24 -11.38
CA VAL A 40 -26.57 1.94 -10.98
C VAL A 40 -25.66 0.79 -11.42
N LEU A 41 -25.21 0.81 -12.68
CA LEU A 41 -24.36 -0.24 -13.23
C LEU A 41 -23.01 -0.32 -12.51
N ILE A 42 -22.37 0.83 -12.28
CA ILE A 42 -21.12 0.91 -11.53
C ILE A 42 -21.32 0.47 -10.07
N GLY A 43 -22.42 0.90 -9.43
CA GLY A 43 -22.75 0.51 -8.07
C GLY A 43 -22.94 -1.01 -7.90
N LEU A 44 -23.71 -1.64 -8.79
CA LEU A 44 -23.90 -3.09 -8.78
C LEU A 44 -22.60 -3.86 -9.06
N ALA A 45 -21.79 -3.39 -10.00
CA ALA A 45 -20.48 -3.99 -10.26
C ALA A 45 -19.56 -3.90 -9.04
N PHE A 46 -19.50 -2.75 -8.38
CA PHE A 46 -18.69 -2.55 -7.18
C PHE A 46 -19.17 -3.38 -6.00
N ILE A 47 -20.49 -3.55 -5.84
CA ILE A 47 -21.03 -4.46 -4.82
C ILE A 47 -20.63 -5.91 -5.13
N GLY A 48 -20.78 -6.36 -6.37
CA GLY A 48 -20.39 -7.71 -6.78
C GLY A 48 -18.91 -8.01 -6.53
N VAL A 49 -18.04 -7.08 -6.95
CA VAL A 49 -16.59 -7.16 -6.67
C VAL A 49 -16.33 -7.11 -5.16
N GLY A 50 -16.95 -6.18 -4.44
CA GLY A 50 -16.79 -6.01 -3.00
C GLY A 50 -17.13 -7.27 -2.20
N VAL A 51 -18.24 -7.95 -2.52
CA VAL A 51 -18.62 -9.23 -1.90
C VAL A 51 -17.58 -10.30 -2.19
N ALA A 52 -17.16 -10.44 -3.45
CA ALA A 52 -16.16 -11.44 -3.83
C ALA A 52 -14.83 -11.22 -3.08
N LEU A 53 -14.34 -9.98 -3.01
CA LEU A 53 -13.12 -9.61 -2.30
C LEU A 53 -13.23 -9.83 -0.78
N PHE A 54 -14.39 -9.56 -0.21
CA PHE A 54 -14.63 -9.73 1.21
C PHE A 54 -14.62 -11.21 1.63
N ILE A 55 -15.21 -12.09 0.80
CA ILE A 55 -15.19 -13.53 1.04
C ILE A 55 -13.76 -14.08 0.92
N THR A 56 -13.05 -13.73 -0.15
CA THR A 56 -11.68 -14.23 -0.35
C THR A 56 -10.71 -13.77 0.75
N SER A 57 -10.91 -12.57 1.31
CA SER A 57 -10.12 -12.09 2.45
C SER A 57 -10.40 -12.88 3.74
N ARG A 58 -11.67 -13.23 3.99
CA ARG A 58 -12.06 -13.97 5.21
C ARG A 58 -11.63 -15.44 5.21
N ASP A 59 -11.49 -16.05 4.05
CA ASP A 59 -10.97 -17.41 3.92
C ASP A 59 -9.48 -17.52 4.32
N ILE A 60 -8.75 -16.40 4.32
CA ILE A 60 -7.34 -16.35 4.74
C ILE A 60 -7.23 -16.56 6.24
N GLN A 61 -6.47 -17.58 6.62
CA GLN A 61 -6.12 -17.89 7.99
C GLN A 61 -4.86 -17.13 8.38
N VAL A 62 -4.88 -16.50 9.54
CA VAL A 62 -3.76 -15.73 10.08
C VAL A 62 -3.59 -16.09 11.54
N LEU A 63 -2.40 -16.54 11.92
CA LEU A 63 -1.98 -16.71 13.31
C LEU A 63 -0.92 -15.68 13.63
N GLU A 64 -1.21 -14.80 14.59
CA GLU A 64 -0.29 -13.77 15.07
C GLU A 64 0.11 -14.06 16.51
N LEU A 65 1.41 -14.23 16.75
CA LEU A 65 1.98 -14.54 18.05
C LEU A 65 2.94 -13.44 18.49
N ASP A 66 2.67 -12.81 19.63
CA ASP A 66 3.56 -11.82 20.24
C ASP A 66 4.59 -12.51 21.15
N TYR A 67 5.88 -12.32 20.86
CA TYR A 67 6.99 -12.95 21.58
C TYR A 67 7.90 -11.94 22.30
N THR A 68 7.42 -10.73 22.52
CA THR A 68 8.20 -9.64 23.15
C THR A 68 8.58 -9.94 24.61
N GLY A 69 7.72 -10.67 25.34
CA GLY A 69 7.97 -11.01 26.75
C GLY A 69 7.60 -9.94 27.78
N VAL A 70 6.70 -9.00 27.45
CA VAL A 70 6.30 -7.92 28.39
C VAL A 70 5.59 -8.46 29.63
N GLU A 71 4.78 -9.51 29.47
CA GLU A 71 4.08 -10.16 30.57
C GLU A 71 4.93 -11.26 31.20
N SER A 72 4.89 -11.37 32.53
CA SER A 72 5.57 -12.43 33.29
C SER A 72 5.05 -13.84 32.98
N SER A 73 3.85 -13.95 32.40
CA SER A 73 3.26 -15.21 31.91
C SER A 73 3.99 -15.76 30.68
N ASN A 74 4.61 -14.88 29.87
CA ASN A 74 5.19 -15.26 28.60
C ASN A 74 6.57 -15.90 28.82
N PRO A 75 6.86 -17.07 28.21
CA PRO A 75 8.17 -17.73 28.33
C PRO A 75 9.34 -16.86 27.83
N CYS A 76 9.09 -15.89 26.96
CA CYS A 76 10.11 -14.96 26.43
C CYS A 76 10.45 -13.78 27.34
N SER A 77 9.77 -13.60 28.48
CA SER A 77 10.05 -12.51 29.44
C SER A 77 11.48 -12.54 29.99
N LYS A 78 12.06 -13.73 30.10
CA LYS A 78 13.46 -13.95 30.50
C LYS A 78 14.46 -13.32 29.53
N CYS A 79 14.05 -13.12 28.28
CA CYS A 79 14.89 -12.57 27.22
C CYS A 79 14.80 -11.04 27.09
N THR A 80 14.03 -10.39 27.95
CA THR A 80 13.90 -8.93 27.98
C THR A 80 15.09 -8.27 28.69
N ASP A 81 15.76 -8.99 29.58
CA ASP A 81 16.88 -8.44 30.35
C ASP A 81 18.11 -8.23 29.45
N PRO A 82 18.64 -7.00 29.33
CA PRO A 82 19.78 -6.70 28.46
C PRO A 82 21.06 -7.43 28.86
N ASN A 83 21.14 -7.96 30.08
CA ASN A 83 22.31 -8.68 30.57
C ASN A 83 22.40 -10.14 30.04
N VAL A 84 21.27 -10.70 29.59
CA VAL A 84 21.22 -12.09 29.10
C VAL A 84 21.57 -12.13 27.61
N ARG A 85 22.83 -12.49 27.32
CA ARG A 85 23.29 -12.68 25.93
C ARG A 85 22.85 -14.05 25.41
N LYS A 86 22.30 -14.09 24.19
CA LYS A 86 21.82 -15.30 23.50
C LYS A 86 20.72 -16.04 24.28
N CYS A 87 19.66 -15.31 24.62
CA CYS A 87 18.48 -15.91 25.24
C CYS A 87 17.66 -16.69 24.22
N ILE A 88 17.20 -17.89 24.57
CA ILE A 88 16.30 -18.72 23.75
C ILE A 88 14.96 -18.79 24.45
N CYS A 89 13.89 -18.42 23.74
CA CYS A 89 12.54 -18.64 24.22
C CYS A 89 11.74 -19.55 23.28
N THR A 90 10.91 -20.40 23.87
CA THR A 90 10.08 -21.36 23.15
C THR A 90 8.62 -21.02 23.37
N ILE A 91 7.89 -20.79 22.28
CA ILE A 91 6.45 -20.56 22.30
C ILE A 91 5.79 -21.78 21.68
N VAL A 92 4.93 -22.44 22.46
CA VAL A 92 4.10 -23.53 22.00
C VAL A 92 2.77 -22.94 21.55
N PHE A 93 2.34 -23.27 20.34
CA PHE A 93 1.06 -22.85 19.79
C PHE A 93 0.36 -24.03 19.10
N SER A 94 -0.96 -24.03 19.12
CA SER A 94 -1.81 -24.96 18.38
C SER A 94 -2.44 -24.23 17.18
N LEU A 95 -2.70 -24.97 16.12
CA LEU A 95 -3.44 -24.47 14.96
C LEU A 95 -4.88 -24.94 15.05
N ASP A 96 -5.81 -24.00 15.27
CA ASP A 96 -7.25 -24.32 15.37
C ASP A 96 -7.83 -24.75 14.02
N THR A 97 -7.25 -24.23 12.93
CA THR A 97 -7.70 -24.48 11.56
C THR A 97 -6.52 -24.83 10.65
N LEU A 98 -6.77 -25.73 9.70
CA LEU A 98 -5.79 -26.08 8.68
C LEU A 98 -5.62 -24.93 7.67
N PHE A 99 -4.39 -24.49 7.46
CA PHE A 99 -4.06 -23.53 6.40
C PHE A 99 -4.21 -24.20 5.03
N LYS A 100 -5.01 -23.59 4.16
CA LYS A 100 -5.16 -24.03 2.77
C LYS A 100 -4.12 -23.31 1.91
N GLY A 101 -3.20 -24.07 1.30
CA GLY A 101 -2.19 -23.56 0.37
C GLY A 101 -0.82 -23.28 1.00
N PRO A 102 0.07 -22.53 0.31
CA PRO A 102 1.39 -22.18 0.82
C PRO A 102 1.28 -21.24 2.03
N VAL A 103 2.10 -21.51 3.05
CA VAL A 103 2.15 -20.75 4.30
C VAL A 103 3.39 -19.89 4.31
N PHE A 104 3.21 -18.61 4.63
CA PHE A 104 4.29 -17.65 4.78
C PHE A 104 4.45 -17.28 6.25
N MET A 105 5.69 -17.12 6.67
CA MET A 105 6.05 -16.63 8.00
C MET A 105 6.63 -15.23 7.88
N TYR A 106 6.04 -14.29 8.61
CA TYR A 106 6.50 -12.91 8.69
C TYR A 106 6.90 -12.60 10.13
N TYR A 107 7.89 -11.72 10.29
CA TYR A 107 8.12 -11.05 11.56
C TYR A 107 7.55 -9.62 11.48
N GLY A 108 6.85 -9.22 12.53
CA GLY A 108 6.27 -7.90 12.69
C GLY A 108 7.00 -7.13 13.78
N LEU A 109 7.44 -5.91 13.46
CA LEU A 109 7.95 -4.94 14.43
C LEU A 109 6.92 -3.82 14.55
N THR A 110 6.59 -3.45 15.79
CA THR A 110 5.74 -2.30 16.08
C THR A 110 6.56 -1.22 16.77
N ASN A 111 6.14 0.04 16.59
CA ASN A 111 6.86 1.21 17.08
C ASN A 111 8.30 1.33 16.52
N TYR A 112 8.51 0.90 15.28
CA TYR A 112 9.78 0.95 14.56
C TYR A 112 9.64 1.76 13.27
N PHE A 113 10.15 3.00 13.25
CA PHE A 113 9.87 4.01 12.22
C PHE A 113 10.86 3.97 11.04
N GLN A 114 10.78 2.93 10.20
CA GLN A 114 11.61 2.82 8.99
C GLN A 114 11.38 3.93 7.96
N ASN A 115 10.25 4.64 8.04
CA ASN A 115 9.87 5.71 7.13
C ASN A 115 10.46 7.08 7.50
N GLN A 116 11.27 7.19 8.54
CA GLN A 116 11.95 8.44 8.87
C GLN A 116 12.93 8.80 7.74
N ARG A 117 12.86 10.04 7.20
CA ARG A 117 13.67 10.46 6.04
C ARG A 117 15.17 10.16 6.20
N ARG A 118 15.78 10.56 7.32
CA ARG A 118 17.22 10.32 7.59
C ARG A 118 17.56 8.84 7.70
N TYR A 119 16.65 8.05 8.25
CA TYR A 119 16.82 6.61 8.29
C TYR A 119 16.77 6.07 6.86
N GLY A 120 15.69 6.30 6.12
CA GLY A 120 15.47 5.77 4.76
C GLY A 120 16.53 6.12 3.71
N VAL A 121 17.23 7.26 3.86
CA VAL A 121 18.34 7.65 2.96
C VAL A 121 19.71 7.14 3.41
N SER A 122 19.84 6.63 4.65
CA SER A 122 21.12 6.20 5.21
C SER A 122 21.52 4.82 4.72
N ARG A 123 21.98 4.77 3.46
CA ARG A 123 22.52 3.61 2.74
C ARG A 123 23.37 4.09 1.57
N ASP A 124 24.25 3.22 1.09
CA ASP A 124 25.02 3.44 -0.14
C ASP A 124 24.63 2.40 -1.19
N ASP A 125 23.94 2.84 -2.24
CA ASP A 125 23.43 1.94 -3.28
C ASP A 125 24.55 1.34 -4.15
N ASN A 126 25.69 2.03 -4.33
CA ASN A 126 26.83 1.51 -5.09
C ASN A 126 27.58 0.43 -4.29
N GLN A 127 27.68 0.62 -2.98
CA GLN A 127 28.20 -0.40 -2.08
C GLN A 127 27.31 -1.65 -2.08
N LEU A 128 25.98 -1.49 -2.01
CA LEU A 128 25.04 -2.61 -2.06
C LEU A 128 25.00 -3.32 -3.43
N TYR A 129 25.31 -2.58 -4.50
CA TYR A 129 25.50 -3.14 -5.84
C TYR A 129 26.79 -3.96 -5.96
N GLY A 130 27.77 -3.76 -5.07
CA GLY A 130 29.03 -4.50 -5.02
C GLY A 130 30.22 -3.78 -5.65
N ASP A 131 30.17 -2.45 -5.77
CA ASP A 131 31.31 -1.66 -6.25
C ASP A 131 32.40 -1.55 -5.18
N LEU A 132 33.61 -2.03 -5.51
CA LEU A 132 34.74 -2.11 -4.59
C LEU A 132 35.35 -0.76 -4.23
N ASP A 133 35.11 0.30 -5.01
CA ASP A 133 35.60 1.64 -4.69
C ASP A 133 34.83 2.20 -3.47
N TYR A 134 33.52 1.97 -3.42
CA TYR A 134 32.65 2.36 -2.30
C TYR A 134 32.82 1.49 -1.05
N PHE A 135 33.59 0.40 -1.13
CA PHE A 135 33.99 -0.39 0.05
C PHE A 135 35.13 0.30 0.81
N LYS A 136 35.92 1.13 0.12
CA LYS A 136 37.05 1.88 0.71
C LYS A 136 36.61 3.27 1.15
N SER A 137 35.77 3.93 0.34
CA SER A 137 35.24 5.26 0.61
C SER A 137 33.71 5.27 0.40
N PRO A 138 32.92 4.99 1.45
CA PRO A 138 31.47 5.04 1.36
C PRO A 138 30.96 6.48 1.12
N GLY A 139 29.78 6.60 0.53
CA GLY A 139 29.09 7.87 0.34
C GLY A 139 28.71 8.56 1.68
N SER A 140 28.61 9.88 1.67
CA SER A 140 28.29 10.69 2.86
C SER A 140 26.86 10.48 3.39
N ASP A 141 25.97 9.88 2.59
CA ASP A 141 24.60 9.56 2.97
C ASP A 141 24.54 8.51 4.11
N CYS A 142 25.59 7.69 4.26
CA CYS A 142 25.69 6.68 5.32
C CYS A 142 26.01 7.26 6.71
N ALA A 143 26.41 8.53 6.83
CA ALA A 143 26.80 9.12 8.11
C ALA A 143 25.66 9.08 9.16
N PRO A 144 25.93 8.70 10.42
CA PRO A 144 27.24 8.47 11.04
C PRO A 144 27.70 7.00 11.02
N PHE A 145 27.07 6.13 10.23
CA PHE A 145 27.35 4.69 10.15
C PHE A 145 28.21 4.33 8.93
N ASP A 146 29.07 5.26 8.52
CA ASP A 146 30.02 5.15 7.42
C ASP A 146 31.37 4.58 7.89
N TYR A 147 31.83 4.93 9.09
CA TYR A 147 33.10 4.46 9.67
C TYR A 147 32.95 3.91 11.10
N ASP A 148 33.78 2.91 11.44
CA ASP A 148 33.94 2.36 12.80
C ASP A 148 34.81 3.28 13.68
N SER A 149 34.90 3.02 14.99
CA SER A 149 35.73 3.77 15.95
C SER A 149 37.24 3.77 15.63
N ASN A 150 37.67 2.92 14.68
CA ASN A 150 39.04 2.80 14.21
C ASN A 150 39.24 3.39 12.80
N ASP A 151 38.33 4.28 12.35
CA ASP A 151 38.33 4.91 11.02
C ASP A 151 38.33 3.90 9.85
N ARG A 152 37.73 2.73 10.04
CA ARG A 152 37.55 1.71 8.99
C ARG A 152 36.17 1.83 8.37
N PRO A 153 36.02 1.82 7.04
CA PRO A 153 34.72 1.89 6.39
C PRO A 153 33.86 0.67 6.74
N ILE A 154 32.60 0.90 7.08
CA ILE A 154 31.65 -0.17 7.42
C ILE A 154 31.02 -0.72 6.14
N VAL A 155 30.95 -2.06 6.02
CA VAL A 155 30.30 -2.74 4.89
C VAL A 155 29.31 -3.78 5.42
N PRO A 156 28.00 -3.67 5.11
CA PRO A 156 27.32 -2.51 4.52
C PRO A 156 27.20 -1.31 5.49
N CYS A 157 27.33 -0.08 4.99
CA CYS A 157 27.18 1.15 5.76
C CYS A 157 25.71 1.59 5.90
N GLY A 158 25.47 2.48 6.87
CA GLY A 158 24.18 3.15 7.03
C GLY A 158 23.29 2.62 8.14
N ALA A 159 22.32 3.44 8.54
CA ALA A 159 21.41 3.15 9.64
C ALA A 159 20.56 1.90 9.36
N LEU A 160 20.12 1.70 8.11
CA LEU A 160 19.27 0.56 7.72
C LEU A 160 19.93 -0.77 8.04
N ALA A 161 21.19 -0.91 7.61
CA ALA A 161 21.93 -2.15 7.79
C ALA A 161 22.37 -2.34 9.24
N ASN A 162 22.74 -1.27 9.95
CA ASN A 162 23.11 -1.34 11.36
C ASN A 162 21.96 -1.84 12.25
N SER A 163 20.72 -1.49 11.91
CA SER A 163 19.52 -1.94 12.63
C SER A 163 18.81 -3.12 11.96
N MET A 164 19.54 -3.97 11.23
CA MET A 164 18.98 -5.16 10.62
C MET A 164 18.36 -6.08 11.69
N PHE A 165 17.14 -6.56 11.42
CA PHE A 165 16.51 -7.56 12.26
C PHE A 165 17.32 -8.87 12.23
N ASN A 166 17.66 -9.36 13.41
CA ASN A 166 18.62 -10.45 13.63
C ASN A 166 18.09 -11.51 14.61
N ASP A 167 16.79 -11.53 14.92
CA ASP A 167 16.22 -12.71 15.57
C ASP A 167 16.15 -13.83 14.53
N PHE A 168 16.92 -14.89 14.75
CA PHE A 168 16.68 -16.13 14.05
C PHE A 168 15.58 -16.88 14.78
N PHE A 169 14.63 -17.37 13.99
CA PHE A 169 13.78 -18.46 14.45
C PHE A 169 14.73 -19.66 14.55
N TYR A 170 15.10 -19.96 15.80
CA TYR A 170 16.21 -20.80 16.30
C TYR A 170 17.58 -20.13 16.65
N ASN A 171 17.68 -18.79 16.90
CA ASN A 171 18.67 -18.08 17.78
C ASN A 171 18.61 -16.51 17.67
N PHE A 172 18.47 -15.78 18.78
CA PHE A 172 17.92 -14.40 18.84
C PHE A 172 18.96 -13.23 18.79
N HIS A 173 18.55 -11.98 18.43
CA HIS A 173 18.57 -10.79 19.32
C HIS A 173 18.30 -9.39 18.67
N TYR A 174 17.04 -8.96 18.54
CA TYR A 174 16.67 -7.53 18.34
C TYR A 174 15.85 -6.97 19.53
N PRO A 175 16.38 -6.04 20.35
CA PRO A 175 15.68 -5.51 21.52
C PRO A 175 14.72 -4.38 21.12
N VAL A 176 13.43 -4.56 21.38
CA VAL A 176 12.38 -3.56 21.07
C VAL A 176 11.77 -2.89 22.30
N VAL A 177 12.04 -3.41 23.50
CA VAL A 177 11.38 -2.97 24.74
C VAL A 177 11.83 -1.56 25.15
N SER A 178 13.08 -1.18 24.84
CA SER A 178 13.63 0.14 25.13
C SER A 178 12.86 1.29 24.49
N PHE A 179 12.15 1.04 23.38
CA PHE A 179 11.29 2.00 22.69
C PHE A 179 9.81 1.59 22.71
N ASN A 180 9.41 0.77 23.68
CA ASN A 180 8.03 0.29 23.84
C ASN A 180 7.47 -0.38 22.56
N GLY A 181 8.34 -1.05 21.80
CA GLY A 181 7.96 -1.83 20.63
C GLY A 181 7.56 -3.25 20.98
N ARG A 182 6.84 -3.90 20.08
CA ARG A 182 6.48 -5.33 20.16
C ARG A 182 6.93 -6.10 18.93
N LYS A 183 7.35 -7.34 19.15
CA LYS A 183 7.75 -8.31 18.13
C LYS A 183 6.70 -9.39 17.99
N LYS A 184 6.33 -9.68 16.75
CA LYS A 184 5.31 -10.66 16.44
C LYS A 184 5.75 -11.60 15.33
N VAL A 185 5.29 -12.84 15.36
CA VAL A 185 5.37 -13.76 14.24
C VAL A 185 3.98 -13.89 13.66
N VAL A 186 3.85 -13.69 12.35
CA VAL A 186 2.59 -13.83 11.63
C VAL A 186 2.75 -15.00 10.67
N LEU A 187 1.96 -16.04 10.88
CA LEU A 187 1.78 -17.14 9.93
C LEU A 187 0.50 -16.87 9.16
N SER A 188 0.61 -16.71 7.84
CA SER A 188 -0.53 -16.42 6.97
C SER A 188 -0.43 -17.25 5.70
N ASN A 189 -1.56 -17.77 5.23
CA ASN A 189 -1.65 -18.12 3.81
C ASN A 189 -1.88 -16.84 2.99
N VAL A 190 -1.69 -16.95 1.68
CA VAL A 190 -1.94 -15.84 0.74
C VAL A 190 -2.97 -16.26 -0.27
N SER A 191 -3.81 -15.30 -0.66
CA SER A 191 -4.67 -15.42 -1.83
C SER A 191 -3.98 -14.81 -3.05
N TRP A 192 -4.61 -14.90 -4.22
CA TRP A 192 -4.17 -14.21 -5.44
C TRP A 192 -4.04 -12.68 -5.27
N MET A 193 -4.71 -12.10 -4.28
CA MET A 193 -4.70 -10.67 -3.97
C MET A 193 -3.76 -10.31 -2.81
N GLY A 194 -3.01 -11.29 -2.28
CA GLY A 194 -2.11 -11.12 -1.14
C GLY A 194 -2.71 -11.62 0.18
N GLY A 195 -2.30 -11.01 1.29
CA GLY A 195 -2.70 -11.38 2.64
C GLY A 195 -4.13 -10.93 3.02
N LYS A 196 -4.52 -11.21 4.26
CA LYS A 196 -5.83 -10.85 4.79
C LYS A 196 -6.02 -9.33 4.84
N ASN A 197 -7.01 -8.82 4.10
CA ASN A 197 -7.34 -7.41 4.06
C ASN A 197 -8.83 -7.16 3.76
N ASP A 198 -9.64 -7.06 4.81
CA ASP A 198 -11.08 -6.85 4.69
C ASP A 198 -11.43 -5.43 4.22
N PHE A 199 -10.52 -4.46 4.38
CA PHE A 199 -10.76 -3.04 4.07
C PHE A 199 -11.14 -2.84 2.61
N LEU A 200 -10.44 -3.51 1.68
CA LEU A 200 -10.71 -3.33 0.26
C LEU A 200 -12.13 -3.79 -0.10
N GLY A 201 -12.55 -4.96 0.39
CA GLY A 201 -13.92 -5.45 0.18
C GLY A 201 -14.96 -4.50 0.77
N ILE A 202 -14.77 -4.03 2.01
CA ILE A 202 -15.66 -3.08 2.67
C ILE A 202 -15.72 -1.75 1.90
N ALA A 203 -14.59 -1.22 1.43
CA ALA A 203 -14.55 0.03 0.69
C ALA A 203 -15.36 -0.05 -0.61
N TYR A 204 -15.25 -1.14 -1.37
CA TYR A 204 -16.05 -1.37 -2.57
C TYR A 204 -17.54 -1.48 -2.27
N LEU A 205 -17.92 -2.16 -1.18
CA LEU A 205 -19.32 -2.25 -0.73
C LEU A 205 -19.87 -0.88 -0.34
N VAL A 206 -19.11 -0.09 0.41
CA VAL A 206 -19.52 1.27 0.84
C VAL A 206 -19.68 2.18 -0.38
N VAL A 207 -18.67 2.28 -1.24
CA VAL A 207 -18.72 3.13 -2.43
C VAL A 207 -19.84 2.68 -3.39
N GLY A 208 -19.98 1.37 -3.61
CA GLY A 208 -21.05 0.82 -4.42
C GLY A 208 -22.44 1.14 -3.88
N SER A 209 -22.64 1.05 -2.56
CA SER A 209 -23.90 1.42 -1.92
C SER A 209 -24.20 2.91 -2.02
N LEU A 210 -23.19 3.77 -1.84
CA LEU A 210 -23.31 5.22 -2.02
C LEU A 210 -23.67 5.59 -3.46
N CYS A 211 -23.10 4.91 -4.46
CA CYS A 211 -23.45 5.10 -5.87
C CYS A 211 -24.94 4.80 -6.14
N ILE A 212 -25.49 3.74 -5.53
CA ILE A 212 -26.91 3.39 -5.67
C ILE A 212 -27.79 4.44 -4.99
N VAL A 213 -27.44 4.86 -3.76
CA VAL A 213 -28.19 5.90 -3.03
C VAL A 213 -28.20 7.21 -3.83
N MET A 214 -27.05 7.63 -4.36
CA MET A 214 -26.94 8.83 -5.20
C MET A 214 -27.79 8.72 -6.48
N SER A 215 -27.84 7.53 -7.09
CA SER A 215 -28.70 7.28 -8.26
C SER A 215 -30.18 7.44 -7.92
N ILE A 216 -30.63 6.93 -6.76
CA ILE A 216 -32.02 7.08 -6.28
C ILE A 216 -32.34 8.57 -6.06
N VAL A 217 -31.46 9.33 -5.42
CA VAL A 217 -31.65 10.77 -5.19
C VAL A 217 -31.74 11.53 -6.51
N MET A 218 -30.82 11.27 -7.45
CA MET A 218 -30.86 11.88 -8.78
C MET A 218 -32.15 11.53 -9.54
N LEU A 219 -32.65 10.31 -9.40
CA LEU A 219 -33.91 9.89 -10.00
C LEU A 219 -35.13 10.61 -9.41
N ILE A 220 -35.17 10.80 -8.08
CA ILE A 220 -36.22 11.59 -7.41
C ILE A 220 -36.21 13.04 -7.91
N VAL A 221 -35.03 13.66 -7.95
CA VAL A 221 -34.86 15.04 -8.43
C VAL A 221 -35.27 15.15 -9.90
N TYR A 222 -34.83 14.22 -10.75
CA TYR A 222 -35.19 14.19 -12.16
C TYR A 222 -36.71 14.04 -12.37
N ALA A 223 -37.37 13.17 -11.59
CA ALA A 223 -38.82 13.00 -11.63
C ALA A 223 -39.54 14.30 -11.24
N LYS A 224 -39.12 14.96 -10.16
CA LYS A 224 -39.66 16.27 -9.71
C LYS A 224 -39.55 17.37 -10.77
N PHE A 225 -38.43 17.46 -11.49
CA PHE A 225 -38.25 18.49 -12.52
C PHE A 225 -38.93 18.16 -13.86
N LYS A 226 -39.11 16.88 -14.18
CA LYS A 226 -39.73 16.45 -15.43
C LYS A 226 -41.25 16.41 -15.37
N PHE A 227 -41.79 16.06 -14.21
CA PHE A 227 -43.22 16.06 -13.93
C PHE A 227 -43.48 17.06 -12.80
N PRO A 228 -43.48 18.37 -13.08
CA PRO A 228 -43.99 19.33 -12.11
C PRO A 228 -45.45 18.95 -11.81
N GLU A 229 -45.79 18.85 -10.53
CA GLU A 229 -47.19 18.75 -10.11
C GLU A 229 -47.87 20.05 -10.58
N ASP A 230 -48.84 19.93 -11.47
CA ASP A 230 -49.72 21.05 -11.85
C ASP A 230 -50.64 21.32 -10.64
N ASP A 231 -50.15 22.14 -9.70
CA ASP A 231 -50.98 22.82 -8.68
C ASP A 231 -51.55 24.14 -9.24
#